data_AF-A0A538N2G0-F1
#
_entry.id   AF-A0A538N2G0-F1
#
_cell.length_a   1.000
_cell.length_b   1.000
_cell.length_c   1.000
_cell.angle_alpha   90.00
_cell.angle_beta   90.00
_cell.angle_gamma   90.00
#
_symmetry.space_group_name_H-M   'P 1'
#
loop_
_entity.id
_entity.type
_entity.pdbx_description
1 polymer ?
#
loop_
_entity_poly.entity_id
_entity_poly.type
_entity_poly.pdbx_seq_one_letter_code
_entity_poly.pdbx_strand_id
1 'polypeptide(L)'
;MTDPIATLSDRDAIRLLALVIDHSQPLPDPAHQQQMDTRLQEVADHTPPEPGDTTPVTAGDLARATLHHLAETPDTAAVIARAAAIPPGHDRLDPATVSIGALALLALQTEVKLTRTPNGRWTLHIHKPSMRDSTLTNLITKLINFYRPPR
;
A
#
# COMPACT_ATOMS: atom_id res chain seq x y z
N MET A 1 -17.58 2.30 -17.65
CA MET A 1 -17.49 1.03 -16.90
C MET A 1 -17.06 1.41 -15.49
N THR A 2 -17.86 1.09 -14.48
CA THR A 2 -17.57 1.45 -13.08
C THR A 2 -16.37 0.66 -12.61
N ASP A 3 -15.34 1.35 -12.12
CA ASP A 3 -14.19 0.70 -11.54
C ASP A 3 -14.60 0.05 -10.20
N PRO A 4 -14.51 -1.29 -10.07
CA PRO A 4 -15.03 -1.98 -8.88
C PRO A 4 -14.20 -1.68 -7.63
N ILE A 5 -12.91 -1.35 -7.77
CA ILE A 5 -12.00 -1.02 -6.66
C ILE A 5 -12.35 0.37 -6.11
N ALA A 6 -12.63 1.32 -6.99
CA ALA A 6 -13.03 2.68 -6.61
C ALA A 6 -14.33 2.71 -5.77
N THR A 7 -15.23 1.74 -5.96
CA THR A 7 -16.51 1.67 -5.23
C THR A 7 -16.45 0.96 -3.88
N LEU A 8 -15.33 0.31 -3.54
CA LEU A 8 -15.18 -0.39 -2.26
C LEU A 8 -15.22 0.59 -1.10
N SER A 9 -15.86 0.21 0.01
CA SER A 9 -15.72 0.91 1.30
C SER A 9 -14.27 0.84 1.78
N ASP A 10 -13.81 1.77 2.62
CA ASP A 10 -12.43 1.76 3.14
C ASP A 10 -12.09 0.41 3.80
N ARG A 11 -13.03 -0.10 4.61
CA ARG A 11 -12.91 -1.40 5.28
C ARG A 11 -12.79 -2.56 4.29
N ASP A 12 -13.58 -2.55 3.22
CA ASP A 12 -13.56 -3.60 2.20
C ASP A 12 -12.29 -3.55 1.37
N ALA A 13 -11.81 -2.34 1.03
CA ALA A 13 -10.56 -2.15 0.30
C ALA A 13 -9.36 -2.66 1.11
N ILE A 14 -9.31 -2.33 2.40
CA ILE A 14 -8.27 -2.81 3.32
C ILE A 14 -8.30 -4.33 3.44
N ARG A 15 -9.49 -4.89 3.68
CA ARG A 15 -9.70 -6.34 3.80
C ARG A 15 -9.27 -7.07 2.54
N LEU A 16 -9.70 -6.58 1.38
CA LEU A 16 -9.37 -7.14 0.09
C LEU A 16 -7.86 -7.09 -0.17
N LEU A 17 -7.21 -5.96 0.14
CA LEU A 17 -5.76 -5.84 0.04
C LEU A 17 -5.05 -6.87 0.94
N ALA A 18 -5.47 -7.00 2.20
CA ALA A 18 -4.87 -7.96 3.13
C ALA A 18 -4.97 -9.40 2.60
N LEU A 19 -6.13 -9.79 2.06
CA LEU A 19 -6.35 -11.11 1.45
C LEU A 19 -5.46 -11.36 0.22
N VAL A 20 -5.32 -10.34 -0.64
CA VAL A 20 -4.49 -10.44 -1.85
C VAL A 20 -3.02 -10.59 -1.47
N ILE A 21 -2.54 -9.81 -0.51
CA ILE A 21 -1.14 -9.90 -0.04
C ILE A 21 -0.90 -11.24 0.65
N ASP A 22 -1.78 -11.68 1.55
CA ASP A 22 -1.68 -12.98 2.24
C ASP A 22 -1.63 -14.16 1.26
N HIS A 23 -2.35 -14.07 0.14
CA HIS A 23 -2.30 -15.07 -0.92
C HIS A 23 -0.94 -15.12 -1.63
N SER A 24 -0.31 -13.97 -1.88
CA SER A 24 0.99 -13.89 -2.54
C SER A 24 2.17 -14.18 -1.61
N GLN A 25 2.07 -13.76 -0.35
CA GLN A 25 3.09 -13.95 0.67
C GLN A 25 2.45 -13.95 2.07
N PRO A 26 2.92 -14.80 3.00
CA PRO A 26 2.41 -14.78 4.37
C PRO A 26 2.66 -13.40 5.00
N LEU A 27 1.63 -12.85 5.64
CA LEU A 27 1.75 -11.58 6.32
C LEU A 27 2.82 -11.65 7.42
N PRO A 28 3.76 -10.68 7.47
CA PRO A 28 4.77 -10.64 8.51
C PRO A 28 4.12 -10.37 9.87
N ASP A 29 4.84 -10.75 10.93
CA ASP A 29 4.37 -10.60 12.31
C ASP A 29 4.07 -9.12 12.63
N PRO A 30 3.18 -8.82 13.60
CA PRO A 30 2.82 -7.45 13.93
C PRO A 30 4.03 -6.57 14.28
N ALA A 31 5.04 -7.11 14.95
CA ALA A 31 6.27 -6.38 15.29
C ALA A 31 7.04 -5.93 14.03
N HIS A 32 7.10 -6.79 13.01
CA HIS A 32 7.76 -6.44 11.75
C HIS A 32 6.93 -5.43 10.96
N GLN A 33 5.60 -5.56 10.94
CA GLN A 33 4.71 -4.56 10.34
C GLN A 33 4.93 -3.18 10.97
N GLN A 34 4.92 -3.10 12.31
CA GLN A 34 5.19 -1.84 13.03
C GLN A 34 6.57 -1.26 12.71
N GLN A 35 7.58 -2.12 12.50
CA GLN A 35 8.90 -1.68 12.08
C GLN A 35 8.88 -1.11 10.66
N MET A 36 8.11 -1.69 9.74
CA MET A 36 7.94 -1.17 8.38
C MET A 36 7.27 0.21 8.40
N ASP A 37 6.18 0.35 9.15
CA ASP A 37 5.49 1.63 9.38
C ASP A 37 6.42 2.70 9.96
N THR A 38 7.23 2.35 10.97
CA THR A 38 8.20 3.29 11.57
C THR A 38 9.22 3.79 10.54
N ARG A 39 9.70 2.90 9.66
CA ARG A 39 10.66 3.30 8.63
C ARG A 39 9.99 4.14 7.53
N LEU A 40 8.74 3.85 7.18
CA LEU A 40 7.95 4.65 6.24
C LEU A 40 7.66 6.05 6.77
N GLN A 41 7.38 6.16 8.07
CA GLN A 41 7.26 7.44 8.78
C GLN A 41 8.53 8.26 8.64
N GLU A 42 9.70 7.65 8.92
CA GLU A 42 10.99 8.34 8.78
C GLU A 42 11.25 8.81 7.33
N VAL A 43 10.86 8.01 6.33
CA VAL A 43 10.94 8.43 4.93
C VAL A 43 10.01 9.62 4.65
N ALA A 44 8.79 9.60 5.16
CA ALA A 44 7.82 10.67 4.95
C ALA A 44 8.25 12.00 5.61
N ASP A 45 8.89 11.94 6.78
CA ASP A 45 9.44 13.10 7.50
C ASP A 45 10.59 13.79 6.74
N HIS A 46 11.26 13.06 5.85
CA HIS A 46 12.41 13.57 5.10
C HIS A 46 12.15 13.78 3.61
N THR A 47 11.03 13.27 3.09
CA THR A 47 10.60 13.50 1.71
C THR A 47 9.89 14.85 1.60
N PRO A 48 10.37 15.80 0.76
CA PRO A 48 9.70 17.08 0.59
C PRO A 48 8.28 16.89 0.04
N PRO A 49 7.31 17.73 0.43
CA PRO A 49 5.96 17.65 -0.10
C PRO A 49 5.95 17.93 -1.60
N GLU A 50 5.33 17.03 -2.36
CA GLU A 50 4.99 17.30 -3.76
C GLU A 50 3.90 18.40 -3.77
N PRO A 51 4.07 19.48 -4.54
CA PRO A 51 3.09 20.55 -4.61
C PRO A 51 1.83 20.07 -5.35
N GLY A 52 0.72 19.88 -4.63
CA GLY A 52 -0.58 19.60 -5.25
C GLY A 52 -1.56 18.77 -4.42
N ASP A 53 -1.06 17.88 -3.55
CA ASP A 53 -1.91 16.98 -2.77
C ASP A 53 -1.89 17.36 -1.28
N THR A 54 -2.91 18.14 -0.88
CA THR A 54 -3.17 18.53 0.52
C THR A 54 -4.32 17.74 1.13
N THR A 55 -4.93 16.82 0.38
CA THR A 55 -5.98 15.96 0.90
C THR A 55 -5.36 14.89 1.80
N PRO A 56 -5.84 14.75 3.05
CA PRO A 56 -5.39 13.67 3.91
C PRO A 56 -5.75 12.34 3.26
N VAL A 57 -4.74 11.50 3.03
CA VAL A 57 -4.93 10.18 2.45
C VAL A 57 -5.46 9.27 3.54
N THR A 58 -6.64 8.69 3.32
CA THR A 58 -7.18 7.69 4.25
C THR A 58 -6.56 6.32 4.03
N ALA A 59 -6.70 5.44 5.01
CA ALA A 59 -6.29 4.03 4.89
C ALA A 59 -7.00 3.33 3.71
N GLY A 60 -8.27 3.66 3.46
CA GLY A 60 -9.02 3.14 2.32
C GLY A 60 -8.49 3.66 0.98
N ASP A 61 -8.12 4.94 0.89
CA ASP A 61 -7.54 5.51 -0.32
C ASP A 61 -6.21 4.88 -0.69
N LEU A 62 -5.37 4.62 0.31
CA LEU A 62 -4.11 3.90 0.13
C LEU A 62 -4.37 2.45 -0.31
N ALA A 63 -5.34 1.78 0.31
CA ALA A 63 -5.69 0.40 -0.04
C ALA A 63 -6.21 0.29 -1.49
N ARG A 64 -7.13 1.16 -1.91
CA ARG A 64 -7.63 1.23 -3.29
C ARG A 64 -6.50 1.49 -4.28
N ALA A 65 -5.65 2.47 -4.01
CA ALA A 65 -4.50 2.77 -4.88
C ALA A 65 -3.54 1.57 -5.01
N THR A 66 -3.33 0.84 -3.91
CA THR A 66 -2.50 -0.38 -3.91
C THR A 66 -3.16 -1.49 -4.74
N LEU A 67 -4.46 -1.70 -4.58
CA LEU A 67 -5.22 -2.69 -5.37
C LEU A 67 -5.21 -2.36 -6.87
N HIS A 68 -5.32 -1.08 -7.24
CA HIS A 68 -5.20 -0.65 -8.63
C HIS A 68 -3.83 -0.98 -9.22
N HIS A 69 -2.76 -0.67 -8.50
CA HIS A 69 -1.39 -1.04 -8.90
C HIS A 69 -1.24 -2.55 -9.09
N LEU A 70 -1.73 -3.33 -8.13
CA LEU A 70 -1.69 -4.79 -8.20
C LEU A 70 -2.49 -5.33 -9.41
N ALA A 71 -3.64 -4.73 -9.72
CA ALA A 71 -4.50 -5.12 -10.83
C ALA A 71 -3.86 -4.88 -12.22
N GLU A 72 -2.76 -4.13 -12.32
CA GLU A 72 -2.00 -3.98 -13.57
C GLU A 72 -1.35 -5.30 -14.01
N THR A 73 -1.14 -6.21 -13.06
CA THR A 73 -0.66 -7.57 -13.36
C THR A 73 -1.83 -8.55 -13.49
N PRO A 74 -1.92 -9.31 -14.60
CA PRO A 74 -3.08 -10.18 -14.86
C PRO A 74 -3.22 -11.32 -13.85
N ASP A 75 -2.10 -11.80 -13.30
CA ASP A 75 -2.08 -12.83 -12.25
C ASP A 75 -2.75 -12.32 -10.97
N THR A 76 -2.34 -11.13 -10.51
CA THR A 76 -2.92 -10.52 -9.31
C THR A 76 -4.35 -10.03 -9.53
N ALA A 77 -4.71 -9.59 -10.74
CA ALA A 77 -6.09 -9.25 -11.07
C ALA A 77 -7.05 -10.44 -10.86
N ALA A 78 -6.62 -11.66 -11.19
CA ALA A 78 -7.38 -12.87 -10.91
C ALA A 78 -7.50 -13.16 -9.41
N VAL A 79 -6.45 -12.89 -8.63
CA VAL A 79 -6.46 -13.01 -7.16
C VAL A 79 -7.43 -12.01 -6.54
N ILE A 80 -7.42 -10.75 -6.99
CA ILE A 80 -8.34 -9.70 -6.54
C ILE A 80 -9.79 -10.12 -6.81
N ALA A 81 -10.09 -10.61 -8.02
CA ALA A 81 -11.44 -11.07 -8.36
C ALA A 81 -11.90 -12.25 -7.47
N ARG A 82 -11.01 -13.20 -7.17
CA ARG A 82 -11.29 -14.31 -6.25
C ARG A 82 -11.50 -13.84 -4.83
N ALA A 83 -10.65 -12.95 -4.32
CA ALA A 83 -10.74 -12.42 -2.98
C ALA A 83 -12.01 -11.57 -2.79
N ALA A 84 -12.42 -10.81 -3.81
CA ALA A 84 -13.67 -10.06 -3.82
C ALA A 84 -14.93 -10.95 -3.76
N ALA A 85 -14.82 -12.21 -4.22
CA ALA A 85 -15.90 -13.19 -4.10
C ALA A 85 -16.03 -13.80 -2.69
N ILE A 86 -15.07 -13.57 -1.79
CA ILE A 86 -15.10 -14.08 -0.40
C ILE A 86 -16.01 -13.18 0.45
N PRO A 87 -17.13 -13.70 0.99
CA PRO A 87 -18.06 -12.91 1.80
C PRO A 87 -17.37 -12.31 3.04
N PRO A 88 -17.69 -11.06 3.43
CA PRO A 88 -17.20 -10.45 4.67
C PRO A 88 -17.53 -11.30 5.90
N GLY A 89 -16.52 -11.58 6.74
CA GLY A 89 -16.67 -12.36 7.98
C GLY A 89 -16.35 -13.85 7.85
N HIS A 90 -16.00 -14.33 6.65
CA HIS A 90 -15.51 -15.70 6.43
C HIS A 90 -13.98 -15.78 6.30
N ASP A 91 -13.29 -14.65 6.41
CA ASP A 91 -11.84 -14.55 6.41
C ASP A 91 -11.28 -14.44 7.82
N ARG A 92 -10.08 -14.98 8.01
CA ARG A 92 -9.37 -14.97 9.29
C ARG A 92 -8.67 -13.63 9.59
N LEU A 93 -8.66 -12.70 8.63
CA LEU A 93 -7.94 -11.44 8.71
C LEU A 93 -8.86 -10.32 9.20
N ASP A 94 -8.49 -9.68 10.31
CA ASP A 94 -9.20 -8.49 10.78
C ASP A 94 -8.55 -7.22 10.19
N PRO A 95 -9.26 -6.46 9.33
CA PRO A 95 -8.74 -5.24 8.70
C PRO A 95 -8.32 -4.16 9.71
N ALA A 96 -8.80 -4.21 10.96
CA ALA A 96 -8.41 -3.26 12.01
C ALA A 96 -7.04 -3.58 12.64
N THR A 97 -6.52 -4.79 12.43
CA THR A 97 -5.27 -5.28 13.06
C THR A 97 -4.06 -5.24 12.14
N VAL A 98 -4.27 -5.09 10.83
CA VAL A 98 -3.22 -5.09 9.81
C VAL A 98 -2.74 -3.68 9.50
N SER A 99 -1.43 -3.51 9.37
CA SER A 99 -0.84 -2.19 9.10
C SER A 99 -0.88 -1.90 7.59
N ILE A 100 -1.63 -0.86 7.19
CA ILE A 100 -1.92 -0.60 5.76
C ILE A 100 -0.69 -0.20 4.98
N GLY A 101 0.19 0.63 5.54
CA GLY A 101 1.40 0.97 4.82
C GLY A 101 2.41 -0.18 4.80
N ALA A 102 2.40 -1.11 5.78
CA ALA A 102 3.11 -2.38 5.62
C ALA A 102 2.54 -3.20 4.46
N LEU A 103 1.21 -3.35 4.33
CA LEU A 103 0.58 -4.03 3.19
C LEU A 103 0.94 -3.37 1.84
N ALA A 104 0.87 -2.04 1.77
CA ALA A 104 1.27 -1.29 0.58
C ALA A 104 2.75 -1.47 0.26
N LEU A 105 3.63 -1.48 1.28
CA LEU A 105 5.06 -1.72 1.08
C LEU A 105 5.34 -3.17 0.64
N LEU A 106 4.61 -4.16 1.14
CA LEU A 106 4.70 -5.56 0.69
C LEU A 106 4.24 -5.71 -0.76
N ALA A 107 3.17 -5.03 -1.15
CA ALA A 107 2.70 -4.96 -2.54
C ALA A 107 3.78 -4.37 -3.46
N LEU A 108 4.49 -3.37 -2.96
CA LEU A 108 5.56 -2.68 -3.68
C LEU A 108 6.92 -3.38 -3.58
N GLN A 109 7.14 -4.38 -2.72
CA GLN A 109 8.50 -4.87 -2.42
C GLN A 109 9.26 -5.42 -3.64
N THR A 110 8.53 -5.81 -4.68
CA THR A 110 9.09 -6.26 -5.96
C THR A 110 9.69 -5.12 -6.76
N GLU A 111 9.27 -3.88 -6.50
CA GLU A 111 9.59 -2.67 -7.25
C GLU A 111 10.27 -1.60 -6.40
N VAL A 112 10.16 -1.65 -5.07
CA VAL A 112 10.78 -0.70 -4.15
C VAL A 112 11.61 -1.42 -3.09
N LYS A 113 12.71 -0.79 -2.69
CA LYS A 113 13.55 -1.22 -1.58
C LYS A 113 13.73 -0.10 -0.60
N LEU A 114 13.47 -0.39 0.66
CA LEU A 114 13.81 0.51 1.75
C LEU A 114 15.30 0.35 2.06
N THR A 115 16.06 1.41 1.86
CA THR A 115 17.51 1.41 2.08
C THR A 115 17.88 2.46 3.10
N ARG A 116 18.89 2.16 3.92
CA ARG A 116 19.44 3.12 4.87
C ARG A 116 20.60 3.84 4.20
N THR A 117 20.48 5.15 4.08
CA THR A 117 21.52 6.03 3.54
C THR A 117 22.76 6.04 4.45
N PRO A 118 23.95 6.42 3.93
CA PRO A 118 25.15 6.59 4.75
C PRO A 118 24.99 7.58 5.90
N ASN A 119 24.06 8.53 5.77
CA ASN A 119 23.70 9.51 6.79
C ASN A 119 22.76 8.95 7.87
N GLY A 120 22.49 7.64 7.84
CA GLY A 120 21.66 6.94 8.83
C GLY A 120 20.16 7.04 8.61
N ARG A 121 19.70 7.70 7.53
CA ARG A 121 18.27 7.91 7.23
C ARG A 121 17.70 6.83 6.33
N TRP A 122 16.46 6.41 6.56
CA TRP A 122 15.73 5.57 5.61
C TRP A 122 15.32 6.34 4.36
N THR A 123 15.43 5.68 3.21
CA THR A 123 14.94 6.18 1.92
C THR A 123 14.30 5.04 1.13
N LEU A 124 13.27 5.37 0.35
CA LEU A 124 12.60 4.45 -0.55
C LEU A 124 13.28 4.50 -1.92
N HIS A 125 13.96 3.42 -2.29
CA HIS A 125 14.64 3.28 -3.57
C HIS A 125 13.76 2.48 -4.54
N ILE A 126 13.36 3.10 -5.64
CA ILE A 126 12.55 2.44 -6.68
C ILE A 126 13.50 1.71 -7.63
N HIS A 127 13.34 0.40 -7.76
CA HIS A 127 14.28 -0.50 -8.43
C HIS A 127 14.02 -0.64 -9.94
N LYS A 128 12.94 -0.08 -10.48
CA LYS A 128 12.48 -0.33 -11.86
C LYS A 128 12.50 0.94 -12.72
N PRO A 129 12.95 0.87 -14.00
CA PRO A 129 12.84 1.98 -14.96
C PRO A 129 11.40 2.23 -15.47
N SER A 130 10.37 1.68 -14.81
CA SER A 130 8.95 1.85 -15.13
C SER A 130 8.35 3.12 -14.54
N MET A 131 9.14 4.18 -14.36
CA MET A 131 8.71 5.51 -13.91
C MET A 131 7.71 6.19 -14.87
N ARG A 132 7.20 5.49 -15.88
CA ARG A 132 6.12 5.92 -16.77
C ARG A 132 4.73 5.49 -16.30
N ASP A 133 4.62 4.55 -15.35
CA ASP A 133 3.32 4.15 -14.80
C ASP A 133 2.84 5.18 -13.78
N SER A 134 1.82 5.93 -14.18
CA SER A 134 1.19 6.95 -13.33
C SER A 134 0.58 6.34 -12.06
N THR A 135 0.25 5.04 -12.08
CA THR A 135 -0.29 4.28 -10.96
C THR A 135 0.72 4.10 -9.83
N LEU A 136 1.96 3.70 -10.14
CA LEU A 136 3.03 3.50 -9.15
C LEU A 136 3.42 4.82 -8.48
N THR A 137 3.58 5.89 -9.27
CA THR A 137 3.89 7.23 -8.74
C THR A 137 2.78 7.72 -7.83
N ASN A 138 1.51 7.59 -8.25
CA ASN A 138 0.35 7.96 -7.43
C ASN A 138 0.29 7.16 -6.11
N LEU A 139 0.56 5.85 -6.16
CA LEU A 139 0.60 5.00 -4.98
C LEU A 139 1.72 5.42 -4.01
N ILE A 140 2.93 5.67 -4.51
CA ILE A 140 4.05 6.13 -3.66
C ILE A 140 3.73 7.48 -3.04
N THR A 141 3.19 8.43 -3.81
CA THR A 141 2.78 9.75 -3.29
C THR A 141 1.71 9.60 -2.21
N LYS A 142 0.70 8.74 -2.42
CA LYS A 142 -0.32 8.45 -1.41
C LYS A 142 0.25 7.79 -0.16
N LEU A 143 1.20 6.86 -0.32
CA LEU A 143 1.88 6.20 0.79
C LEU A 143 2.65 7.21 1.65
N ILE A 144 3.44 8.09 1.02
CA ILE A 144 4.19 9.13 1.73
C ILE A 144 3.25 10.13 2.41
N ASN A 145 2.18 10.55 1.73
CA ASN A 145 1.19 11.47 2.29
C ASN A 145 0.38 10.83 3.43
N PHE A 146 0.16 9.51 3.43
CA PHE A 146 -0.53 8.79 4.51
C PHE A 146 0.24 8.86 5.85
N TYR A 147 1.57 8.78 5.80
CA TYR A 147 2.41 8.92 6.99
C TYR A 147 2.74 10.37 7.35
N ARG A 148 2.35 11.33 6.51
CA ARG A 148 2.56 12.73 6.84
C ARG A 148 1.48 13.19 7.82
N PRO A 149 1.84 13.83 8.95
CA PRO A 149 0.83 14.43 9.80
C PRO A 149 0.07 15.53 9.04
N PRO A 150 -1.28 15.63 9.21
CA PRO A 150 -2.01 16.79 8.73
C PRO A 150 -1.44 18.02 9.44
N ARG A 151 -0.92 18.98 8.66
CA ARG A 151 -0.45 20.26 9.19
C ARG A 151 -1.60 21.23 9.41
#